data_AF-A0A818NGP0-F1
#
_entry.id   AF-A0A818NGP0-F1
#
_cell.length_a   1.000
_cell.length_b   1.000
_cell.length_c   1.000
_cell.angle_alpha   90.00
_cell.angle_beta   90.00
_cell.angle_gamma   90.00
#
_symmetry.space_group_name_H-M   'P 1'
#
loop_
_entity.id
_entity.type
_entity.pdbx_description
1 polymer ?
#
loop_
_entity_poly.entity_id
_entity_poly.type
_entity_poly.pdbx_seq_one_letter_code
_entity_poly.pdbx_strand_id
1 'polypeptide(L)'
;MTYLVKDILPFPHLKGIDFGPAIKQKNFTEENIFHYADRFFVSLNLTQVPNNFWNLSIFKKIPGRHMACHPTAFDMYKYDDV
;
A
#
# COMPACT_ATOMS: atom_id res chain seq x y z
N MET A 1 6.82 6.70 -14.09
CA MET A 1 8.19 6.92 -14.60
C MET A 1 8.95 5.59 -14.57
N THR A 2 8.74 4.71 -15.58
CA THR A 2 9.47 3.43 -15.82
C THR A 2 9.06 2.81 -17.18
N TYR A 3 8.75 3.62 -18.20
CA TYR A 3 8.23 3.09 -19.48
C TYR A 3 9.27 2.31 -20.30
N LEU A 4 10.56 2.58 -20.08
CA LEU A 4 11.67 1.97 -20.83
C LEU A 4 12.09 0.59 -20.32
N VAL A 5 11.59 0.13 -19.17
CA VAL A 5 12.08 -1.10 -18.53
C VAL A 5 11.97 -2.29 -19.49
N LYS A 6 10.87 -2.37 -20.27
CA LYS A 6 10.66 -3.45 -21.24
C LYS A 6 11.69 -3.46 -22.37
N ASP A 7 12.21 -2.31 -22.75
CA ASP A 7 13.13 -2.14 -23.88
C ASP A 7 14.58 -2.44 -23.50
N ILE A 8 14.90 -2.41 -22.21
CA ILE A 8 16.26 -2.62 -21.68
C ILE A 8 16.40 -3.91 -20.85
N LEU A 9 15.38 -4.79 -20.85
CA LEU A 9 15.44 -6.05 -20.12
C LEU A 9 16.60 -6.91 -20.64
N PRO A 10 17.54 -7.35 -19.78
CA PRO A 10 18.63 -8.24 -20.19
C PRO A 10 18.13 -9.58 -20.75
N PHE A 11 16.98 -10.05 -20.25
CA PHE A 11 16.35 -11.31 -20.64
C PHE A 11 14.86 -11.08 -20.95
N PRO A 12 14.51 -10.60 -22.16
CA PRO A 12 13.15 -10.15 -22.50
C PRO A 12 12.10 -11.26 -22.56
N HIS A 13 12.55 -12.52 -22.67
CA HIS A 13 11.66 -13.69 -22.65
C HIS A 13 11.25 -14.11 -21.24
N LEU A 14 11.97 -13.65 -20.20
CA LEU A 14 11.60 -13.89 -18.82
C LEU A 14 10.57 -12.85 -18.38
N LYS A 15 9.39 -13.34 -17.97
CA LYS A 15 8.38 -12.47 -17.38
C LYS A 15 8.76 -12.11 -15.96
N GLY A 16 8.65 -10.83 -15.63
CA GLY A 16 8.68 -10.38 -14.23
C GLY A 16 7.55 -11.00 -13.43
N ILE A 17 7.74 -11.10 -12.12
CA ILE A 17 6.72 -11.63 -11.22
C ILE A 17 5.58 -10.62 -11.12
N ASP A 18 4.36 -11.04 -11.48
CA ASP A 18 3.13 -10.28 -11.32
C ASP A 18 2.24 -10.95 -10.27
N PHE A 19 2.05 -10.29 -9.14
CA PHE A 19 1.20 -10.77 -8.06
C PHE A 19 -0.27 -10.39 -8.22
N GLY A 20 -0.62 -9.55 -9.20
CA GLY A 20 -1.99 -9.06 -9.42
C GLY A 20 -3.06 -10.16 -9.50
N PRO A 21 -2.85 -11.25 -10.28
CA PRO A 21 -3.80 -12.36 -10.33
C PRO A 21 -3.99 -13.05 -8.98
N ALA A 22 -2.91 -13.27 -8.22
CA ALA A 22 -2.96 -13.92 -6.92
C ALA A 22 -3.67 -13.05 -5.87
N ILE A 23 -3.43 -11.73 -5.88
CA ILE A 23 -4.11 -10.75 -5.01
C ILE A 23 -5.62 -10.80 -5.26
N LYS A 24 -6.04 -10.79 -6.54
CA LYS A 24 -7.46 -10.92 -6.93
C LYS A 24 -8.06 -12.26 -6.50
N GLN A 25 -7.36 -13.36 -6.75
CA GLN A 25 -7.82 -14.70 -6.39
C GLN A 25 -8.03 -14.86 -4.88
N LYS A 26 -7.18 -14.22 -4.07
CA LYS A 26 -7.27 -14.25 -2.61
C LYS A 26 -8.24 -13.21 -2.04
N ASN A 27 -8.94 -12.44 -2.88
CA ASN A 27 -9.85 -11.36 -2.46
C ASN A 27 -9.20 -10.37 -1.47
N PHE A 28 -7.94 -10.01 -1.71
CA PHE A 28 -7.26 -9.02 -0.87
C PHE A 28 -7.95 -7.66 -0.97
N THR A 29 -8.29 -7.08 0.17
CA THR A 29 -8.76 -5.70 0.28
C THR A 29 -7.57 -4.74 0.33
N GLU A 30 -7.85 -3.45 0.12
CA GLU A 30 -6.84 -2.40 0.29
C GLU A 30 -6.28 -2.44 1.72
N GLU A 31 -7.14 -2.58 2.73
CA GLU A 31 -6.75 -2.66 4.15
C GLU A 31 -5.85 -3.88 4.44
N ASN A 32 -6.10 -5.04 3.80
CA ASN A 32 -5.23 -6.20 3.97
C ASN A 32 -3.77 -5.87 3.60
N ILE A 33 -3.55 -5.09 2.54
CA ILE A 33 -2.19 -4.71 2.11
C ILE A 33 -1.48 -3.92 3.23
N PHE A 34 -2.19 -2.97 3.85
CA PHE A 34 -1.65 -2.19 4.98
C PHE A 34 -1.38 -3.05 6.21
N HIS A 35 -2.27 -4.00 6.56
CA HIS A 35 -2.03 -4.96 7.66
C HIS A 35 -0.81 -5.86 7.41
N TYR A 36 -0.54 -6.24 6.15
CA TYR A 36 0.68 -6.97 5.82
C TYR A 36 1.93 -6.10 5.98
N ALA A 37 1.86 -4.81 5.61
CA ALA A 37 2.95 -3.87 5.82
C ALA A 37 3.23 -3.64 7.30
N ASP A 38 2.20 -3.39 8.13
CA ASP A 38 2.34 -3.21 9.58
C ASP A 38 3.00 -4.44 10.23
N ARG A 39 2.52 -5.65 9.91
CA ARG A 39 3.15 -6.89 10.39
C ARG A 39 4.60 -7.06 9.96
N PHE A 40 4.97 -6.59 8.77
CA PHE A 40 6.35 -6.60 8.31
C PHE A 40 7.22 -5.62 9.13
N PHE A 41 6.75 -4.42 9.44
CA PHE A 41 7.50 -3.50 10.29
C PHE A 41 7.62 -4.03 11.73
N VAL A 42 6.54 -4.60 12.28
CA VAL A 42 6.54 -5.24 13.60
C VAL A 42 7.50 -6.43 13.65
N SER A 43 7.63 -7.22 12.58
CA SER A 43 8.58 -8.34 12.54
C SER A 43 10.05 -7.90 12.57
N LEU A 44 10.31 -6.64 12.21
CA LEU A 44 11.61 -5.98 12.37
C LEU A 44 11.76 -5.28 13.73
N ASN A 45 10.86 -5.54 14.68
CA ASN A 45 10.83 -4.94 16.02
C ASN A 45 10.62 -3.41 16.00
N LEU A 46 9.89 -2.91 15.01
CA LEU A 46 9.42 -1.51 14.96
C LEU A 46 8.03 -1.39 15.59
N THR A 47 7.65 -0.15 15.90
CA THR A 47 6.37 0.16 16.54
C THR A 47 5.20 -0.12 15.59
N GLN A 48 4.20 -0.83 16.10
CA GLN A 48 2.93 -1.04 15.42
C GLN A 48 2.16 0.29 15.27
N VAL A 49 1.44 0.46 14.16
CA VAL A 49 0.58 1.64 13.99
C VAL A 49 -0.61 1.62 14.98
N PRO A 50 -0.99 2.78 15.57
CA PRO A 50 -2.06 2.85 16.57
C PRO A 50 -3.45 2.57 15.99
N ASN A 51 -4.45 2.42 16.86
CA ASN A 51 -5.83 2.14 16.43
C ASN A 51 -6.47 3.30 15.65
N ASN A 52 -6.08 4.55 15.95
CA ASN A 52 -6.60 5.71 15.26
C ASN A 52 -6.21 5.71 13.78
N PHE A 53 -5.03 5.16 13.44
CA PHE A 53 -4.61 4.90 12.06
C PHE A 53 -5.68 4.19 11.25
N TRP A 54 -6.16 3.06 11.75
CA TRP A 54 -7.12 2.21 11.06
C TRP A 54 -8.50 2.87 10.97
N ASN A 55 -8.88 3.62 12.00
CA ASN A 55 -10.19 4.27 12.07
C ASN A 55 -10.29 5.54 11.23
N LEU A 56 -9.18 6.28 11.06
CA LEU A 56 -9.16 7.62 10.46
C LEU A 56 -8.53 7.65 9.05
N SER A 57 -7.70 6.67 8.71
CA SER A 57 -7.04 6.62 7.41
C SER A 57 -8.00 6.30 6.26
N ILE A 58 -7.63 6.79 5.07
CA ILE A 58 -8.36 6.54 3.83
C ILE A 58 -7.53 5.57 2.97
N PHE A 59 -7.84 4.27 3.08
CA PHE A 59 -7.16 3.22 2.30
C PHE A 59 -7.70 3.06 0.87
N LYS A 60 -8.91 3.56 0.61
CA LYS A 60 -9.60 3.48 -0.68
C LYS A 60 -10.32 4.78 -0.98
N LYS A 61 -10.36 5.14 -2.27
CA LYS A 61 -11.15 6.28 -2.73
C LYS A 61 -12.62 6.13 -2.31
N ILE A 62 -13.14 7.17 -1.66
CA ILE A 62 -14.55 7.24 -1.25
C ILE A 62 -15.39 7.65 -2.47
N PRO A 63 -16.43 6.87 -2.85
CA PRO A 63 -17.32 7.23 -3.95
C PRO A 63 -17.99 8.60 -3.73
N GLY A 64 -18.12 9.39 -4.80
CA GLY A 64 -18.82 10.68 -4.75
C GLY A 64 -18.06 11.84 -4.09
N ARG A 65 -16.85 11.62 -3.57
CA ARG A 65 -16.02 12.67 -2.95
C ARG A 65 -14.89 13.12 -3.89
N HIS A 66 -14.70 14.43 -4.02
CA HIS A 66 -13.51 14.98 -4.68
C HIS A 66 -12.31 14.89 -3.73
N MET A 67 -11.24 14.22 -4.14
CA MET A 67 -10.10 13.89 -3.28
C MET A 67 -8.80 13.84 -4.09
N ALA A 68 -7.70 14.30 -3.49
CA ALA A 68 -6.37 14.01 -4.01
C ALA A 68 -6.07 12.51 -3.85
N CYS A 69 -5.69 11.84 -4.94
CA CYS A 69 -5.41 10.40 -4.95
C CYS A 69 -3.91 10.07 -4.94
N HIS A 70 -3.05 11.09 -4.91
CA HIS A 70 -1.61 10.87 -4.80
C HIS A 70 -1.30 10.33 -3.39
N PRO A 71 -0.55 9.23 -3.25
CA PRO A 71 -0.21 8.68 -1.94
C PRO A 71 0.56 9.68 -1.08
N THR A 72 0.13 9.86 0.16
CA THR A 72 0.73 10.76 1.15
C THR A 72 0.59 10.14 2.53
N ALA A 73 1.57 10.34 3.40
CA ALA A 73 1.49 10.06 4.82
C ALA A 73 1.46 11.39 5.59
N PHE A 74 0.63 11.48 6.64
CA PHE A 74 0.44 12.70 7.40
C PHE A 74 0.75 12.45 8.88
N ASP A 75 1.52 13.36 9.47
CA ASP A 75 1.62 13.58 10.91
C ASP A 75 0.82 14.87 11.18
N MET A 76 -0.18 14.81 12.06
CA MET A 76 -1.06 15.95 12.37
C MET A 76 -0.65 16.65 13.68
N TYR A 77 0.56 16.36 14.18
CA TYR A 77 1.19 16.96 15.35
C TYR A 77 0.44 16.72 16.67
N LYS A 78 -0.28 15.60 16.82
CA LYS A 78 -0.76 15.11 18.13
C LYS A 78 -0.24 13.70 18.39
N TYR A 79 -0.15 13.33 19.66
CA TYR A 79 0.38 12.03 20.08
C TYR A 79 -0.41 10.80 19.55
N ASP A 80 -1.66 10.97 19.13
CA ASP A 80 -2.58 9.90 18.72
C ASP A 80 -3.55 10.38 17.61
N ASP A 81 -3.03 11.14 16.64
CA ASP A 81 -3.82 11.77 15.57
C ASP A 81 -4.09 10.90 14.35
N VAL A 82 -3.25 9.91 14.13
CA VAL A 82 -3.34 8.90 13.07
C VAL A 82 -3.01 7.56 13.65
#